data_AF-A0A967XJV2-F1
#
_entry.id   AF-A0A967XJV2-F1
#
_cell.length_a   1.000
_cell.length_b   1.000
_cell.length_c   1.000
_cell.angle_alpha   90.00
_cell.angle_beta   90.00
_cell.angle_gamma   90.00
#
_symmetry.space_group_name_H-M   'P 1'
#
loop_
_entity.id
_entity.type
_entity.pdbx_description
1 polymer ?
#
loop_
_entity_poly.entity_id
_entity_poly.type
_entity_poly.pdbx_seq_one_letter_code
_entity_poly.pdbx_strand_id
1 'polypeptide(L)' 'MLWLVPAAVSAQTVLVRVLSADTSTPVFGALTYLVDPAGETVRSGLTDERGRALFVGIPAGSYHVRAE' A
#
# COMPACT_ATOMS: atom_id res chain seq x y z
N MET A 1 -17.22 -26.98 22.24
CA MET A 1 -15.96 -26.66 21.55
C MET A 1 -16.27 -25.56 20.54
N LEU A 2 -16.02 -24.31 20.90
CA LEU A 2 -16.33 -23.16 20.06
C LEU A 2 -15.19 -23.04 19.02
N TRP A 3 -15.45 -23.46 17.79
CA TRP A 3 -14.51 -23.20 16.69
C TRP A 3 -14.57 -21.69 16.41
N LEU A 4 -13.56 -20.95 16.85
CA LEU A 4 -13.35 -19.57 16.39
C LEU A 4 -13.15 -19.67 14.87
N VAL A 5 -14.19 -19.38 14.10
CA VAL A 5 -14.00 -19.00 12.70
C VAL A 5 -13.12 -17.77 12.78
N PRO A 6 -11.89 -17.76 12.22
CA PRO A 6 -11.16 -16.51 12.11
C PRO A 6 -12.08 -15.60 11.31
N ALA A 7 -12.58 -14.53 11.94
CA ALA A 7 -13.31 -13.51 11.22
C ALA A 7 -12.42 -13.16 10.03
N ALA A 8 -12.89 -13.46 8.81
CA ALA A 8 -12.17 -13.10 7.62
C ALA A 8 -12.00 -11.58 7.72
N VAL A 9 -10.80 -11.14 8.14
CA VAL A 9 -10.48 -9.73 8.18
C VAL A 9 -10.64 -9.31 6.74
N SER A 10 -11.66 -8.48 6.47
CA SER A 10 -11.87 -7.96 5.13
C SER A 10 -10.58 -7.29 4.73
N ALA A 11 -9.87 -7.92 3.80
CA ALA A 11 -8.50 -7.58 3.47
C ALA A 11 -8.42 -7.26 1.99
N GLN A 12 -7.82 -6.13 1.70
CA GLN A 12 -7.61 -5.62 0.35
C GLN A 12 -6.13 -5.73 -0.04
N THR A 13 -5.92 -5.75 -1.35
CA THR A 13 -4.61 -5.58 -1.97
C THR A 13 -4.56 -4.21 -2.58
N VAL A 14 -3.53 -3.43 -2.24
CA VAL A 14 -3.29 -2.10 -2.78
C VAL A 14 -2.03 -2.14 -3.62
N LEU A 15 -2.16 -1.77 -4.89
CA LEU A 15 -1.03 -1.58 -5.79
C LEU A 15 -0.86 -0.10 -6.06
N VAL A 16 0.27 0.46 -5.63
CA VAL A 16 0.68 1.83 -5.92
C VAL A 16 1.61 1.81 -7.13
N ARG A 17 1.46 2.78 -8.02
CA ARG A 17 2.40 3.02 -9.12
C ARG A 17 2.91 4.46 -9.08
N VAL A 18 4.22 4.63 -9.00
CA VAL A 18 4.91 5.92 -8.95
C VAL A 18 5.60 6.17 -10.28
N LEU A 19 5.33 7.34 -10.86
CA LEU A 19 5.90 7.81 -12.12
C LEU A 19 6.57 9.18 -11.91
N SER A 20 7.64 9.44 -12.66
CA SER A 20 8.19 10.78 -12.80
C SER A 20 7.16 11.70 -13.46
N ALA A 21 6.94 12.88 -12.88
CA ALA A 21 6.00 13.86 -13.41
C ALA A 21 6.44 14.39 -14.79
N ASP A 22 7.74 14.53 -15.02
CA ASP A 22 8.29 15.13 -16.25
C ASP A 22 8.30 14.15 -17.43
N THR A 23 8.62 12.88 -17.15
CA THR A 23 8.92 11.88 -18.19
C THR A 23 7.90 10.75 -18.26
N SER A 24 6.99 10.66 -17.28
CA SER A 24 6.06 9.52 -17.11
C SER A 24 6.75 8.15 -17.02
N THR A 25 8.06 8.11 -16.73
CA THR A 25 8.80 6.87 -16.53
C THR A 25 8.59 6.32 -15.12
N PRO A 26 8.63 4.99 -14.94
CA PRO A 26 8.57 4.40 -13.60
C PRO A 26 9.72 4.86 -12.71
N VAL A 27 9.42 5.14 -11.44
CA VAL A 27 10.44 5.46 -10.43
C VAL A 27 10.77 4.19 -9.66
N PHE A 28 12.00 3.68 -9.79
CA PHE A 28 12.51 2.55 -9.01
C PHE A 28 13.01 3.02 -7.65
N GLY A 29 12.68 2.29 -6.58
CA GLY A 29 13.18 2.57 -5.24
C GLY A 29 12.57 3.78 -4.54
N ALA A 30 11.45 4.33 -5.04
CA ALA A 30 10.69 5.35 -4.33
C ALA A 30 10.10 4.76 -3.04
N LEU A 31 10.25 5.47 -1.92
CA LEU A 31 9.69 5.03 -0.65
C LEU A 31 8.21 5.42 -0.59
N THR A 32 7.35 4.41 -0.46
CA THR A 32 5.90 4.57 -0.47
C THR A 32 5.31 4.18 0.87
N TYR A 33 4.28 4.92 1.29
CA TYR A 33 3.58 4.74 2.54
C TYR A 33 2.08 4.63 2.29
N LEU A 34 1.44 3.72 3.01
CA LEU A 34 0.00 3.63 3.13
C LEU A 34 -0.38 4.16 4.52
N VAL A 35 -1.08 5.30 4.54
CA VAL A 35 -1.34 6.10 5.74
C VAL A 35 -2.84 6.08 6.03
N ASP A 36 -3.23 5.82 7.27
CA ASP A 36 -4.64 5.83 7.68
C ASP A 36 -5.17 7.27 7.90
N PRO A 37 -6.48 7.44 8.17
CA PRO A 37 -7.06 8.77 8.40
C PRO A 37 -6.57 9.48 9.67
N ALA A 38 -5.96 8.75 10.62
CA ALA A 38 -5.34 9.33 11.81
C ALA A 38 -3.91 9.85 11.52
N GLY A 39 -3.38 9.59 10.32
CA GLY A 39 -2.04 9.96 9.91
C GLY A 39 -0.98 8.90 10.25
N GLU A 40 -1.38 7.71 10.71
CA GLU A 40 -0.46 6.64 11.06
C GLU A 40 -0.06 5.84 9.81
N THR A 41 1.23 5.49 9.70
CA THR A 41 1.71 4.61 8.64
C THR A 41 1.33 3.16 8.96
N VAL A 42 0.41 2.61 8.18
CA VAL A 42 -0.02 1.21 8.29
C VAL A 42 0.96 0.26 7.61
N ARG A 43 1.54 0.69 6.49
CA ARG A 43 2.53 -0.10 5.75
C ARG A 43 3.44 0.81 4.91
N SER A 44 4.66 0.37 4.66
CA SER A 44 5.59 1.04 3.73
C SER A 44 6.34 0.03 2.87
N GLY A 45 6.89 0.49 1.76
CA GLY A 45 7.63 -0.33 0.81
C GLY A 45 8.30 0.49 -0.29
N LEU A 46 9.29 -0.11 -0.94
CA LEU A 46 9.98 0.49 -2.09
C LEU A 46 9.31 0.05 -3.39
N THR A 47 9.29 0.94 -4.38
CA THR A 47 8.81 0.60 -5.72
C THR A 47 9.78 -0.30 -6.49
N ASP A 48 9.24 -1.27 -7.24
CA ASP A 48 9.99 -2.14 -8.16
C ASP A 48 10.39 -1.42 -9.47
N GLU A 49 11.09 -2.11 -10.37
CA GLU A 49 11.58 -1.55 -11.65
C GLU A 49 10.45 -1.06 -12.57
N ARG A 50 9.19 -1.46 -12.29
CA ARG A 50 7.99 -1.00 -12.99
C ARG A 50 7.30 0.14 -12.24
N GLY A 51 7.94 0.68 -11.20
CA GLY A 51 7.47 1.75 -10.36
C GLY A 51 6.36 1.32 -9.41
N ARG A 52 6.24 0.02 -9.08
CA ARG A 52 5.10 -0.51 -8.32
C ARG A 52 5.49 -0.88 -6.90
N ALA A 53 4.65 -0.52 -5.94
CA ALA A 53 4.68 -1.05 -4.58
C ALA A 53 3.39 -1.83 -4.31
N LEU A 54 3.52 -3.08 -3.84
CA LEU A 54 2.40 -3.98 -3.60
C LEU A 54 2.20 -4.21 -2.10
N PHE A 55 1.02 -3.84 -1.60
CA PHE A 55 0.61 -4.05 -0.22
C PHE A 55 -0.53 -5.06 -0.16
N VAL A 56 -0.29 -6.20 0.51
CA VAL A 56 -1.27 -7.28 0.67
C VAL A 56 -1.76 -7.36 2.11
N GLY A 57 -3.01 -7.78 2.31
CA GLY A 57 -3.55 -7.95 3.66
C GLY A 57 -3.82 -6.61 4.36
N ILE A 58 -4.11 -5.55 3.60
CA ILE A 58 -4.49 -4.26 4.18
C ILE A 58 -5.93 -4.39 4.69
N PRO A 59 -6.26 -4.01 5.93
CA PRO A 59 -7.64 -4.00 6.39
C PRO A 59 -8.53 -3.13 5.49
N ALA A 60 -9.81 -3.47 5.36
CA ALA A 60 -10.76 -2.62 4.64
C ALA A 60 -10.88 -1.25 5.33
N GLY A 61 -10.75 -0.18 4.55
CA GLY A 61 -10.78 1.18 5.08
C GLY A 61 -10.34 2.24 4.07
N SER A 62 -10.36 3.49 4.51
CA SER A 62 -9.84 4.64 3.76
C SER A 62 -8.37 4.86 4.08
N TYR A 63 -7.57 5.14 3.05
CA TYR A 63 -6.13 5.36 3.18
C TYR A 63 -5.67 6.45 2.23
N HIS A 64 -4.58 7.11 2.60
CA HIS A 64 -3.80 8.00 1.75
C HIS A 64 -2.49 7.32 1.36
N VAL A 65 -2.02 7.61 0.16
CA VAL A 65 -0.70 7.18 -0.30
C VAL A 65 0.24 8.38 -0.28
N ARG A 66 1.43 8.20 0.30
CA ARG A 66 2.55 9.15 0.20
C ARG A 66 3.72 8.46 -0.50
N ALA A 67 4.39 9.17 -1.40
CA ALA A 67 5.60 8.71 -2.07
C ALA A 67 6.68 9.79 -1.98
N GLU A 68 7.94 9.37 -1.80
CA GLU A 68 9.14 10.21 -1.74
C GLU A 68 10.04 10.00 -2.96
#